data_AF-A0A1A9BW65-F1
#
_entry.id   AF-A0A1A9BW65-F1
#
_cell.length_a   1.000
_cell.length_b   1.000
_cell.length_c   1.000
_cell.angle_alpha   90.00
_cell.angle_beta   90.00
_cell.angle_gamma   90.00
#
_symmetry.space_group_name_H-M   'P 1'
#
loop_
_entity.id
_entity.type
_entity.pdbx_description
1 polymer ?
#
loop_
_entity_poly.entity_id
_entity_poly.type
_entity_poly.pdbx_seq_one_letter_code
_entity_poly.pdbx_strand_id
1 'polypeptide(L)'
;MERSARLRALLAPATDNWLSRGYLALVAVAIGFFLYAVHISPDPGFAAIWPVFATAPLGFGALLLAVPVGGAQWLGSLVFVAGTVAAGLVNASLLGMLARGVRTA
;
A
#
# COMPACT_ATOMS: atom_id res chain seq x y z
N MET A 1 8.93 15.93 19.00
CA MET A 1 9.09 14.52 19.44
C MET A 1 7.74 13.79 19.56
N GLU A 2 6.66 14.44 20.01
CA GLU A 2 5.33 13.80 20.16
C GLU A 2 4.73 13.22 18.87
N ARG A 3 4.87 13.91 17.73
CA ARG A 3 4.31 13.45 16.43
C ARG A 3 4.89 12.10 15.99
N SER A 4 6.19 11.91 16.19
CA SER A 4 6.91 10.68 15.85
C SER A 4 6.48 9.51 16.74
N ALA A 5 6.28 9.76 18.03
CA ALA A 5 5.78 8.75 18.96
C ALA A 5 4.35 8.32 18.62
N ARG A 6 3.47 9.26 18.27
CA ARG A 6 2.10 8.97 17.82
C ARG A 6 2.07 8.16 16.52
N LEU A 7 2.90 8.52 15.53
CA LEU A 7 3.01 7.75 14.28
C LEU A 7 3.50 6.33 14.52
N ARG A 8 4.51 6.16 15.40
CA ARG A 8 4.99 4.83 15.80
C ARG A 8 3.90 4.01 16.49
N ALA A 9 3.12 4.62 17.38
CA ALA A 9 2.00 3.95 18.04
C ALA A 9 0.90 3.52 17.04
N LEU A 10 0.62 4.33 16.01
CA LEU A 10 -0.35 4.01 14.97
C LEU A 10 0.12 2.93 13.98
N LEU A 11 1.42 2.87 13.69
CA LEU A 11 2.01 1.92 12.74
C LEU A 11 2.49 0.62 13.40
N ALA A 12 2.68 0.60 14.72
CA ALA A 12 3.07 -0.62 15.42
C ALA A 12 2.11 -1.81 15.14
N PRO A 13 0.77 -1.62 15.12
CA PRO A 13 -0.17 -2.69 14.76
C PRO A 13 -0.04 -3.21 13.32
N ALA A 14 0.55 -2.44 12.40
CA ALA A 14 0.73 -2.91 11.02
C ALA A 14 1.73 -4.07 10.91
N THR A 15 2.59 -4.26 11.91
CA THR A 15 3.70 -5.23 11.84
C THR A 15 3.80 -6.18 13.02
N ASP A 16 2.91 -6.03 14.01
CA ASP A 16 2.95 -6.76 15.28
C ASP A 16 2.30 -8.16 15.21
N ASN A 17 1.63 -8.50 14.12
CA ASN A 17 0.91 -9.75 13.97
C ASN A 17 1.09 -10.38 12.58
N TRP A 18 0.93 -11.70 12.51
CA TRP A 18 1.12 -12.48 11.28
C TRP A 18 0.15 -12.10 10.16
N LEU A 19 -1.08 -11.72 10.49
CA LEU A 19 -2.09 -11.34 9.50
C LEU A 19 -1.71 -10.04 8.79
N SER A 20 -1.37 -8.99 9.55
CA SER A 20 -0.91 -7.71 9.00
C SER A 20 0.41 -7.87 8.24
N ARG A 21 1.34 -8.72 8.70
CA ARG A 21 2.57 -9.04 7.97
C ARG A 21 2.31 -9.75 6.64
N GLY A 22 1.43 -10.75 6.63
CA GLY A 22 1.04 -11.45 5.41
C GLY A 22 0.36 -10.51 4.41
N TYR A 23 -0.51 -9.64 4.89
CA TYR A 23 -1.12 -8.57 4.10
C TYR A 23 -0.06 -7.61 3.53
N LEU A 24 0.91 -7.14 4.32
CA LEU A 24 1.98 -6.27 3.84
C LEU A 24 2.88 -6.97 2.80
N ALA A 25 3.13 -8.27 2.97
CA ALA A 25 3.86 -9.05 1.97
C ALA A 25 3.09 -9.12 0.64
N LEU A 26 1.77 -9.32 0.69
CA LEU A 26 0.91 -9.29 -0.50
C LEU A 26 0.96 -7.91 -1.20
N VAL A 27 0.87 -6.82 -0.44
CA VAL A 27 1.00 -5.46 -0.97
C VAL A 27 2.38 -5.26 -1.62
N ALA A 28 3.46 -5.72 -0.99
CA ALA A 28 4.80 -5.64 -1.55
C ALA A 28 4.95 -6.43 -2.85
N VAL A 29 4.37 -7.63 -2.93
CA VAL A 29 4.33 -8.44 -4.16
C VAL A 29 3.57 -7.72 -5.27
N ALA A 30 2.41 -7.11 -4.96
CA ALA A 30 1.63 -6.35 -5.93
C ALA A 30 2.40 -5.13 -6.47
N ILE A 31 3.13 -4.41 -5.60
CA ILE A 31 4.01 -3.30 -6.01
C ILE A 31 5.17 -3.81 -6.87
N GLY A 32 5.82 -4.91 -6.48
CA GLY A 32 6.92 -5.52 -7.24
C GLY A 32 6.48 -5.95 -8.64
N PHE A 33 5.30 -6.57 -8.75
CA PHE A 33 4.70 -6.94 -10.03
C PHE A 33 4.42 -5.69 -10.88
N PHE A 34 3.83 -4.64 -10.30
CA PHE A 34 3.60 -3.38 -11.00
C PHE A 34 4.90 -2.76 -11.54
N LEU A 35 5.95 -2.69 -10.72
CA LEU A 35 7.24 -2.13 -11.11
C LEU A 35 7.90 -2.95 -12.23
N TYR A 36 7.87 -4.28 -12.12
CA TYR A 36 8.34 -5.17 -13.18
C TYR A 36 7.58 -4.93 -14.47
N ALA A 37 6.25 -4.89 -14.41
CA ALA A 37 5.41 -4.71 -15.58
C ALA A 37 5.64 -3.36 -16.27
N VAL A 38 5.76 -2.26 -15.51
CA VAL A 38 5.89 -0.91 -16.06
C VAL A 38 7.30 -0.61 -16.59
N HIS A 39 8.34 -1.18 -15.99
CA HIS A 39 9.73 -0.82 -16.32
C HIS A 39 10.52 -1.90 -17.06
N ILE A 40 10.04 -3.15 -17.08
CA ILE A 40 10.80 -4.29 -17.63
C ILE A 40 9.97 -5.04 -18.67
N SER A 41 8.68 -5.27 -18.42
CA SER A 41 7.80 -6.04 -19.32
C SER A 41 7.51 -5.27 -20.63
N PRO A 42 7.49 -5.96 -21.78
CA PRO A 42 7.02 -5.36 -23.04
C PRO A 42 5.49 -5.13 -23.07
N ASP A 43 4.74 -5.77 -22.16
CA ASP A 43 3.31 -5.58 -21.98
C ASP A 43 3.00 -5.23 -20.50
N PRO A 44 2.79 -3.95 -20.17
CA PRO A 44 2.40 -3.50 -18.84
C PRO A 44 0.90 -3.66 -18.55
N GLY A 45 0.13 -4.27 -19.46
CA GLY A 45 -1.33 -4.31 -19.43
C GLY A 45 -1.92 -4.50 -18.04
N PHE A 46 -2.69 -3.51 -17.58
CA PHE A 46 -3.43 -3.52 -16.32
C PHE A 46 -2.62 -3.77 -15.03
N ALA A 47 -1.30 -3.59 -15.03
CA ALA A 47 -0.49 -3.91 -13.87
C ALA A 47 -0.85 -3.14 -12.58
N ALA A 48 -1.44 -1.94 -12.71
CA ALA A 48 -1.91 -1.15 -11.58
C ALA A 48 -3.12 -1.75 -10.85
N ILE A 49 -3.87 -2.66 -11.48
CA ILE A 49 -5.04 -3.34 -10.88
C ILE A 49 -4.63 -4.02 -9.57
N TRP A 50 -3.50 -4.74 -9.57
CA TRP A 50 -3.06 -5.52 -8.41
C TRP A 50 -2.85 -4.67 -7.15
N PRO A 51 -1.98 -3.63 -7.15
CA PRO A 51 -1.82 -2.77 -5.98
C PRO A 51 -3.08 -1.99 -5.61
N VAL A 52 -3.92 -1.58 -6.58
CA VAL A 52 -5.20 -0.89 -6.30
C VAL A 52 -6.13 -1.79 -5.50
N PHE A 53 -6.35 -3.03 -5.94
CA PHE A 53 -7.23 -3.95 -5.24
C PHE A 53 -6.61 -4.48 -3.94
N ALA A 54 -5.30 -4.71 -3.90
CA ALA A 54 -4.61 -5.13 -2.68
C ALA A 54 -4.73 -4.08 -1.55
N THR A 55 -4.86 -2.80 -1.90
CA THR A 55 -4.96 -1.69 -0.93
C THR A 55 -6.31 -0.99 -0.95
N ALA A 56 -7.33 -1.62 -1.52
CA ALA A 56 -8.68 -1.07 -1.57
C ALA A 56 -9.23 -0.81 -0.13
N PRO A 57 -10.06 0.23 0.06
CA PRO A 57 -10.47 1.22 -0.94
C PRO A 57 -9.43 2.34 -1.18
N LEU A 58 -8.44 2.50 -0.30
CA LEU A 58 -7.47 3.61 -0.36
C LEU A 58 -6.58 3.58 -1.61
N GLY A 59 -6.35 2.39 -2.19
CA GLY A 59 -5.63 2.21 -3.46
C GLY A 59 -6.23 2.96 -4.65
N PHE A 60 -7.56 3.18 -4.68
CA PHE A 60 -8.18 4.02 -5.71
C PHE A 60 -7.75 5.49 -5.60
N GLY A 61 -7.56 5.99 -4.37
CA GLY A 61 -7.01 7.33 -4.15
C GLY A 61 -5.58 7.45 -4.65
N ALA A 62 -4.73 6.44 -4.40
CA ALA A 62 -3.37 6.41 -4.94
C ALA A 62 -3.34 6.45 -6.47
N LEU A 63 -4.25 5.73 -7.13
CA LEU A 63 -4.41 5.77 -8.58
C LEU A 63 -4.81 7.17 -9.06
N LEU A 64 -5.85 7.77 -8.47
CA LEU A 64 -6.35 9.09 -8.88
C LEU A 64 -5.29 10.19 -8.70
N LEU A 65 -4.46 10.12 -7.67
CA LEU A 65 -3.35 11.07 -7.46
C LEU A 65 -2.24 10.92 -8.50
N ALA A 66 -2.06 9.73 -9.09
CA ALA A 66 -1.04 9.44 -10.09
C ALA A 66 -1.47 9.79 -11.53
N VAL A 67 -2.77 9.89 -11.83
CA VAL A 67 -3.28 10.26 -13.17
C VAL A 67 -2.81 11.66 -13.64
N PRO A 68 -2.93 12.74 -12.84
CA PRO A 68 -2.62 14.10 -13.31
C PRO A 68 -1.12 14.38 -13.52
N VAL A 69 -0.21 13.51 -13.06
CA VAL A 69 1.25 13.64 -13.26
C VAL A 69 1.74 13.04 -14.59
N GLY A 70 0.82 12.73 -15.52
CA GLY A 70 1.06 12.03 -16.80
C GLY A 70 2.02 12.67 -17.81
N GLY A 71 2.57 13.87 -17.54
CA GLY A 71 3.68 14.43 -18.33
C GLY A 71 5.02 13.75 -18.08
N ALA A 72 5.17 13.04 -16.94
CA ALA A 72 6.40 12.34 -16.56
C ALA A 72 6.07 10.95 -15.97
N GLN A 73 6.19 9.90 -16.77
CA GLN A 73 5.83 8.52 -16.41
C GLN A 73 6.52 8.02 -15.11
N TRP A 74 7.78 8.40 -14.91
CA TRP A 74 8.52 8.05 -13.69
C TRP A 74 7.91 8.70 -12.44
N LEU A 75 7.42 9.93 -12.54
CA LEU A 75 6.79 10.65 -11.44
C LEU A 75 5.43 10.05 -11.10
N GLY A 76 4.64 9.69 -12.11
CA GLY A 76 3.38 8.96 -11.91
C GLY A 76 3.58 7.63 -11.20
N SER A 77 4.61 6.87 -11.61
CA SER A 77 4.95 5.59 -10.96
C SER A 77 5.37 5.79 -9.49
N LEU A 78 6.18 6.82 -9.20
CA LEU A 78 6.57 7.15 -7.82
C LEU A 78 5.40 7.58 -6.95
N VAL A 79 4.53 8.47 -7.43
CA VAL A 79 3.34 8.93 -6.71
C VAL A 79 2.41 7.76 -6.42
N PHE A 80 2.19 6.90 -7.42
CA PHE A 80 1.35 5.72 -7.29
C PHE A 80 1.90 4.72 -6.25
N VAL A 81 3.20 4.41 -6.32
CA VAL A 81 3.85 3.49 -5.36
C VAL A 81 3.83 4.08 -3.95
N ALA A 82 4.16 5.36 -3.78
CA ALA A 82 4.11 6.02 -2.49
C ALA A 82 2.69 6.02 -1.89
N GLY A 83 1.68 6.32 -2.72
CA GLY A 83 0.27 6.25 -2.32
C GLY A 83 -0.16 4.83 -1.94
N THR A 84 0.25 3.83 -2.71
CA THR A 84 -0.04 2.41 -2.43
C THR A 84 0.60 1.94 -1.13
N VAL A 85 1.86 2.33 -0.86
CA VAL A 85 2.54 2.02 0.40
C VAL A 85 1.80 2.66 1.58
N ALA A 86 1.41 3.92 1.45
CA ALA A 86 0.66 4.60 2.50
C ALA A 86 -0.70 3.92 2.76
N ALA A 87 -1.45 3.60 1.70
CA ALA A 87 -2.71 2.87 1.77
C ALA A 87 -2.54 1.49 2.43
N GLY A 88 -1.50 0.76 2.02
CA GLY A 88 -1.12 -0.54 2.60
C GLY A 88 -0.85 -0.44 4.09
N LEU A 89 -0.04 0.52 4.53
CA LEU A 89 0.27 0.70 5.96
C LEU A 89 -0.97 1.03 6.79
N VAL A 90 -1.85 1.90 6.28
CA VAL A 90 -3.11 2.25 6.98
C VAL A 90 -4.01 1.02 7.12
N ASN A 91 -4.22 0.27 6.02
CA ASN A 91 -5.02 -0.95 6.05
C ASN A 91 -4.43 -2.01 7.00
N ALA A 92 -3.11 -2.19 6.98
CA ALA A 92 -2.41 -3.14 7.85
C ALA A 92 -2.55 -2.78 9.33
N SER A 93 -2.46 -1.48 9.66
CA SER A 93 -2.69 -0.98 11.01
C SER A 93 -4.12 -1.26 11.49
N LEU A 94 -5.12 -0.96 10.66
CA LEU A 94 -6.53 -1.23 10.98
C LEU A 94 -6.77 -2.73 11.18
N LEU A 95 -6.20 -3.57 10.30
CA LEU A 95 -6.29 -5.02 10.40
C LEU A 95 -5.67 -5.55 11.70
N GLY A 96 -4.52 -4.99 12.11
CA GLY A 96 -3.85 -5.37 13.36
C GLY A 96 -4.64 -4.94 14.59
N MET A 97 -5.24 -3.75 14.57
CA MET A 97 -6.13 -3.28 15.63
C MET A 97 -7.38 -4.16 15.75
N LEU A 98 -8.01 -4.52 14.64
CA LEU A 98 -9.18 -5.42 14.61
C LEU A 98 -8.82 -6.82 15.09
N ALA A 99 -7.71 -7.39 14.62
CA ALA A 99 -7.23 -8.70 15.05
C ALA A 99 -6.94 -8.75 16.56
N ARG A 100 -6.48 -7.64 17.13
CA ARG A 100 -6.29 -7.52 18.58
C ARG A 100 -7.63 -7.44 19.32
N GLY A 101 -8.56 -6.62 18.83
CA GLY A 101 -9.91 -6.47 19.40
C GLY A 101 -10.70 -7.77 19.43
N VAL A 102 -10.65 -8.56 18.35
CA VAL A 102 -11.30 -9.88 18.24
C VAL A 102 -10.73 -10.90 19.22
N ARG A 103 -9.45 -10.79 19.60
CA ARG A 103 -8.84 -11.69 20.61
C ARG A 103 -9.20 -11.34 22.04
N THR A 104 -9.70 -10.13 22.29
CA THR A 104 -10.05 -9.62 23.62
C THR A 104 -11.55 -9.60 23.90
N ALA A 105 -12.37 -9.91 22.89
CA ALA A 105 -13.83 -10.04 22.99
C ALA A 105 -14.22 -11.51 23.21
#